data_AF-A0A355DJW9-F1
#
_entry.id   AF-A0A355DJW9-F1
#
_cell.length_a   1.000
_cell.length_b   1.000
_cell.length_c   1.000
_cell.angle_alpha   90.00
_cell.angle_beta   90.00
_cell.angle_gamma   90.00
#
_symmetry.space_group_name_H-M   'P 1'
#
loop_
_entity.id
_entity.type
_entity.pdbx_description
1 polymer ?
#
loop_
_entity_poly.entity_id
_entity_poly.type
_entity_poly.pdbx_seq_one_letter_code
_entity_poly.pdbx_strand_id
1 'polypeptide(L)'
;MYSRRQFYESARFFRNDFGSAFYTINSSETPPSFYTSLSDFNTAFPDGSIYTFEISGGTLGTQTATLNSPSTSLYPAIPFLSGTTFSQLQGLNPANSFALTWDGFSPPSGAVGTQYFFIYPTSTGQTVFYQDSLAPETTSLVLPADTLAPNTNYGFRLGYINEVETDTGFDTANGVTYFHRFTGGFFTTGGSIPGTTPGNPLLPTPNPGNPGFTFPGVPVVPGQPIFFDPDVAVGYDYSVTGGPLFASVLIPNALPNGDSNFILELPGFGNFSFLAGTSFDLLGVNPLGFSNFRISDIDIAEMLDPTNPTAFVTGLTFTTAGTVDVTQNPVVQNIASTPEPSSLFGLGLLGLGFMMGGKKRSHEQ
;
A
#
# COMPACT_ATOMS: atom_id res chain seq x y z
N MET A 1 -12.28 8.60 20.50
CA MET A 1 -11.84 9.33 21.70
C MET A 1 -10.36 9.65 21.53
N TYR A 2 -10.00 10.92 21.34
CA TYR A 2 -8.61 11.34 21.18
C TYR A 2 -7.92 11.37 22.54
N SER A 3 -6.85 10.59 22.71
CA SER A 3 -6.03 10.63 23.91
C SER A 3 -5.00 11.74 23.74
N ARG A 4 -5.28 12.93 24.29
CA ARG A 4 -4.22 13.92 24.55
C ARG A 4 -3.28 13.32 25.58
N ARG A 5 -2.11 12.86 25.16
CA ARG A 5 -0.98 12.67 26.07
C ARG A 5 0.08 13.71 25.74
N GLN A 6 0.24 14.64 26.67
CA GLN A 6 1.35 15.57 26.66
C GLN A 6 2.55 14.83 27.25
N PHE A 7 3.60 14.69 26.45
CA PHE A 7 4.89 14.23 26.93
C PHE A 7 5.84 15.41 26.82
N TYR A 8 6.45 15.79 27.94
CA TYR A 8 7.51 16.79 27.97
C TYR A 8 8.84 16.03 27.91
N GLU A 9 9.44 16.01 26.72
CA GLU A 9 10.73 15.37 26.45
C GLU A 9 11.79 16.46 26.25
N SER A 10 12.92 16.37 26.94
CA SER A 10 14.14 17.05 26.54
C SER A 10 15.06 16.04 25.87
N ALA A 11 15.14 16.07 24.54
CA ALA A 11 16.20 15.39 23.82
C ALA A 11 17.24 16.45 23.43
N ARG A 12 18.41 16.40 24.05
CA ARG A 12 19.51 17.33 23.76
C ARG A 12 20.49 16.60 22.84
N PHE A 13 20.56 17.02 21.59
CA PHE A 13 21.42 16.42 20.57
C PHE A 13 22.62 17.33 20.32
N PHE A 14 23.81 16.73 20.27
CA PHE A 14 25.01 17.38 19.77
C PHE A 14 25.21 16.95 18.32
N ARG A 15 25.38 17.92 17.42
CA ARG A 15 25.86 17.66 16.06
C ARG A 15 27.34 18.01 16.00
N ASN A 16 28.19 17.01 15.77
CA ASN A 16 29.61 17.21 15.47
C ASN A 16 29.83 16.92 13.97
N ASP A 17 30.31 17.91 13.22
CA ASP A 17 30.60 17.76 11.78
C ASP A 17 31.95 17.08 11.49
N PHE A 18 32.59 16.44 12.48
CA PHE A 18 33.70 15.51 12.26
C PHE A 18 33.27 14.05 12.49
N GLY A 19 32.82 13.40 11.41
CA GLY A 19 32.75 11.93 11.34
C GLY A 19 31.61 11.26 12.10
N SER A 20 30.42 11.21 11.48
CA SER A 20 29.42 10.13 11.58
C SER A 20 29.13 9.50 12.95
N ALA A 21 29.07 10.27 14.04
CA ALA A 21 28.62 9.78 15.34
C ALA A 21 27.66 10.79 16.01
N PHE A 22 26.40 10.40 16.17
CA PHE A 22 25.44 11.09 17.03
C PHE A 22 25.62 10.55 18.45
N TYR A 23 25.97 11.40 19.41
CA TYR A 23 25.96 11.03 20.84
C TYR A 23 24.69 11.57 21.49
N THR A 24 23.86 10.66 22.01
CA THR A 24 22.78 10.99 22.93
C THR A 24 23.33 10.97 24.35
N ILE A 25 23.37 12.12 25.03
CA ILE A 25 23.57 12.13 26.48
C ILE A 25 22.24 11.76 27.11
N ASN A 26 22.04 10.46 27.36
CA ASN A 26 21.17 10.04 28.43
C ASN A 26 21.88 10.39 29.74
N SER A 27 21.30 11.24 30.56
CA SER A 27 21.68 11.29 31.98
C SER A 27 21.64 9.87 32.50
N SER A 28 22.77 9.38 33.01
CA SER A 28 22.87 8.06 33.62
C SER A 28 21.76 7.89 34.66
N GLU A 29 21.10 6.73 34.63
CA GLU A 29 20.01 6.24 35.49
C GLU A 29 18.60 6.37 34.90
N THR A 30 18.11 5.22 34.40
CA THR A 30 16.73 4.94 33.95
C THR A 30 16.19 5.81 32.81
N PRO A 31 15.28 5.30 31.95
CA PRO A 31 14.57 6.17 31.01
C PRO A 31 14.00 7.35 31.79
N PRO A 32 14.16 8.61 31.34
CA PRO A 32 13.75 9.76 32.13
C PRO A 32 12.29 9.57 32.49
N SER A 33 12.00 9.63 33.79
CA SER A 33 10.63 9.67 34.28
C SER A 33 9.93 10.80 33.54
N PHE A 34 9.01 10.46 32.63
CA PHE A 34 8.23 11.46 31.93
C PHE A 34 7.62 12.41 32.95
N TYR A 35 7.90 13.70 32.82
CA TYR A 35 7.24 14.70 33.66
C TYR A 35 5.76 14.72 33.29
N THR A 36 4.89 14.56 34.28
CA THR A 36 3.44 14.52 34.09
C THR A 36 2.84 15.91 33.89
N SER A 37 3.63 16.97 34.13
CA SER A 37 3.24 18.36 33.87
C SER A 37 4.42 19.22 33.42
N LEU A 38 4.13 20.30 32.68
CA LEU A 38 5.13 21.32 32.34
C LEU A 38 5.72 21.99 33.59
N SER A 39 4.92 22.12 34.65
CA SER A 39 5.36 22.73 35.91
C SER A 39 6.46 21.91 36.57
N ASP A 40 6.33 20.59 36.59
CA ASP A 40 7.34 19.70 37.18
C ASP A 40 8.62 19.69 36.34
N PHE A 41 8.48 19.68 35.01
CA PHE A 41 9.61 19.81 34.10
C PHE A 41 10.36 21.13 34.31
N ASN A 42 9.65 22.26 34.32
CA ASN A 42 10.26 23.58 34.50
C ASN A 42 10.85 23.77 35.92
N THR A 43 10.36 23.04 36.92
CA THR A 43 10.95 23.05 38.27
C THR A 43 12.30 22.32 38.27
N ALA A 44 12.39 21.20 37.56
CA ALA A 44 13.64 20.44 37.43
C ALA A 44 14.63 21.10 36.45
N PHE A 45 14.10 21.75 35.41
CA PHE A 45 14.87 22.42 34.35
C PHE A 45 14.36 23.85 34.12
N PRO A 46 14.73 24.82 34.99
CA PRO A 46 14.26 26.19 34.85
C PRO A 46 14.81 26.89 33.61
N ASP A 47 13.99 27.74 32.99
CA ASP A 47 14.42 28.64 31.91
C ASP A 47 15.58 29.54 32.36
N GLY A 48 16.50 29.86 31.45
CA GLY A 48 17.68 30.69 31.71
C GLY A 48 18.77 30.02 32.56
N SER A 49 18.63 28.73 32.88
CA SER A 49 19.63 27.97 33.61
C SER A 49 20.87 27.70 32.75
N ILE A 50 22.04 27.72 33.39
CA ILE A 50 23.29 27.27 32.80
C ILE A 50 23.50 25.82 33.20
N TYR A 51 23.57 24.94 32.21
CA TYR A 51 23.82 23.51 32.41
C TYR A 51 25.27 23.21 32.06
N THR A 52 26.00 22.57 32.98
CA THR A 52 27.34 22.06 32.68
C THR A 52 27.23 20.66 32.13
N PHE A 53 27.78 20.45 30.94
CA PHE A 53 27.91 19.16 30.29
C PHE A 53 29.34 18.67 30.46
N GLU A 54 29.49 17.41 30.82
CA GLU A 54 30.76 16.71 30.81
C GLU A 54 30.71 15.64 29.71
N ILE A 55 31.69 15.68 28.82
CA ILE A 55 31.94 14.61 27.86
C ILE A 55 33.24 13.94 28.24
N SER A 56 33.26 12.61 28.27
CA SER A 56 34.46 11.83 28.52
C SER A 56 34.56 10.68 27.52
N GLY A 57 35.74 10.53 26.90
CA GLY A 57 35.98 9.42 25.97
C GLY A 57 37.13 9.63 24.99
N GLY A 58 37.68 8.51 24.51
CA GLY A 58 38.72 8.50 23.47
C GLY A 58 39.99 9.28 23.83
N THR A 59 40.63 9.88 22.83
CA THR A 59 41.83 10.74 22.99
C THR A 59 41.51 12.15 23.45
N LEU A 60 40.23 12.54 23.50
CA LEU A 60 39.78 13.87 23.92
C LEU A 60 39.82 14.07 25.44
N GLY A 61 39.99 12.98 26.21
CA GLY A 61 39.95 13.02 27.67
C GLY A 61 38.56 13.39 28.19
N THR A 62 38.52 14.03 29.36
CA THR A 62 37.30 14.62 29.92
C THR A 62 37.29 16.11 29.60
N GLN A 63 36.20 16.60 29.02
CA GLN A 63 35.97 18.02 28.77
C GLN A 63 34.65 18.43 29.38
N THR A 64 34.60 19.66 29.87
CA THR A 64 33.37 20.28 30.37
C THR A 64 33.07 21.54 29.59
N ALA A 65 31.80 21.78 29.33
CA ALA A 65 31.34 23.03 28.75
C ALA A 65 29.93 23.37 29.22
N THR A 66 29.55 24.63 29.03
CA THR A 66 28.27 25.15 29.54
C THR A 66 27.31 25.42 28.39
N LEU A 67 26.09 24.92 28.51
CA LEU A 67 24.98 25.29 27.64
C LEU A 67 24.06 26.24 28.39
N ASN A 68 23.86 27.42 27.82
CA ASN A 68 22.88 28.38 28.32
C ASN A 68 21.51 28.03 27.73
N SER A 69 20.54 27.67 28.58
CA SER A 69 19.16 27.58 28.08
C SER A 69 18.60 28.98 27.82
N PRO A 70 17.69 29.15 26.84
CA PRO A 70 17.01 30.41 26.64
C PRO A 70 16.34 30.92 27.92
N SER A 71 16.34 32.25 28.12
CA SER A 71 15.74 32.90 29.30
C SER A 71 14.22 32.70 29.43
N THR A 72 13.60 32.21 28.36
CA THR A 72 12.18 31.86 28.30
C THR A 72 12.00 30.61 27.47
N SER A 73 11.11 29.71 27.89
CA SER A 73 10.71 28.52 27.14
C SER A 73 10.19 28.88 25.74
N LEU A 74 10.70 28.20 24.71
CA LEU A 74 10.35 28.44 23.31
C LEU A 74 9.50 27.30 22.74
N TYR A 75 8.65 26.67 23.56
CA TYR A 75 7.74 25.62 23.07
C TYR A 75 6.82 26.16 21.98
N PRO A 76 6.71 25.48 20.82
CA PRO A 76 5.78 25.87 19.78
C PRO A 76 4.32 25.70 20.23
N ALA A 77 3.39 26.15 19.39
CA ALA A 77 1.98 25.79 19.54
C ALA A 77 1.80 24.27 19.53
N ILE A 78 0.69 23.77 20.09
CA ILE A 78 0.40 22.34 20.02
C ILE A 78 -0.13 22.04 18.62
N PRO A 79 0.57 21.23 17.80
CA PRO A 79 0.07 20.83 16.49
C PRO A 79 -1.29 20.15 16.58
N PHE A 80 -2.16 20.37 15.61
CA PHE A 80 -3.42 19.63 15.48
C PHE A 80 -3.86 19.47 14.03
N LEU A 81 -4.35 18.27 13.71
CA LEU A 81 -5.06 18.05 12.45
C LEU A 81 -6.28 18.96 12.37
N SER A 82 -6.44 19.68 11.26
CA SER A 82 -7.47 20.71 11.10
C SER A 82 -8.70 20.17 10.38
N GLY A 83 -9.83 20.90 10.50
CA GLY A 83 -11.08 20.55 9.84
C GLY A 83 -11.55 19.12 10.13
N THR A 84 -11.76 18.35 9.06
CA THR A 84 -12.26 16.96 9.11
C THR A 84 -11.16 15.92 8.86
N THR A 85 -9.88 16.31 8.79
CA THR A 85 -8.78 15.40 8.39
C THR A 85 -8.75 14.14 9.25
N PHE A 86 -8.78 14.27 10.57
CA PHE A 86 -8.74 13.10 11.46
C PHE A 86 -9.95 12.17 11.29
N SER A 87 -11.15 12.73 11.10
CA SER A 87 -12.35 11.92 10.88
C SER A 87 -12.34 11.22 9.52
N GLN A 88 -11.78 11.85 8.48
CA GLN A 88 -11.67 11.26 7.15
C GLN A 88 -10.58 10.19 7.03
N LEU A 89 -9.58 10.21 7.93
CA LEU A 89 -8.64 9.11 8.08
C LEU A 89 -9.33 7.82 8.55
N GLN A 90 -10.46 7.92 9.28
CA GLN A 90 -11.22 6.75 9.72
C GLN A 90 -11.96 6.14 8.54
N GLY A 91 -11.58 4.92 8.14
CA GLY A 91 -12.14 4.27 6.97
C GLY A 91 -11.63 4.83 5.64
N LEU A 92 -10.50 5.56 5.65
CA LEU A 92 -9.88 6.09 4.43
C LEU A 92 -9.69 4.96 3.41
N ASN A 93 -10.17 5.16 2.17
CA ASN A 93 -9.83 4.26 1.07
C ASN A 93 -8.37 4.52 0.65
N PRO A 94 -7.44 3.57 0.89
CA PRO A 94 -6.02 3.77 0.60
C PRO A 94 -5.72 3.90 -0.89
N ALA A 95 -6.61 3.44 -1.78
CA ALA A 95 -6.41 3.53 -3.24
C ALA A 95 -6.49 4.98 -3.76
N ASN A 96 -6.96 5.92 -2.94
CA ASN A 96 -7.05 7.33 -3.31
C ASN A 96 -5.99 8.15 -2.57
N SER A 97 -5.42 9.16 -3.24
CA SER A 97 -4.63 10.16 -2.56
C SER A 97 -5.48 10.94 -1.55
N PHE A 98 -4.89 11.37 -0.45
CA PHE A 98 -5.58 12.09 0.61
C PHE A 98 -4.83 13.35 1.02
N ALA A 99 -5.54 14.48 1.14
CA ALA A 99 -4.97 15.72 1.65
C ALA A 99 -4.99 15.73 3.18
N LEU A 100 -3.83 15.57 3.79
CA LEU A 100 -3.62 15.78 5.21
C LEU A 100 -3.53 17.28 5.46
N THR A 101 -4.33 17.83 6.37
CA THR A 101 -4.26 19.25 6.74
C THR A 101 -4.15 19.45 8.25
N TRP A 102 -3.41 20.48 8.64
CA TRP A 102 -3.18 20.88 10.03
C TRP A 102 -2.92 22.38 10.14
N ASP A 103 -2.72 22.88 11.36
CA ASP A 103 -2.40 24.28 11.62
C ASP A 103 -0.93 24.62 11.30
N GLY A 104 -0.64 25.80 10.76
CA GLY A 104 0.75 26.28 10.72
C GLY A 104 1.18 26.79 12.08
N PHE A 105 2.47 27.03 12.29
CA PHE A 105 2.95 27.75 13.46
C PHE A 105 4.00 28.79 13.09
N SER A 106 4.13 29.82 13.93
CA SER A 106 5.17 30.83 13.78
C SER A 106 6.22 30.64 14.88
N PRO A 107 7.50 30.44 14.53
CA PRO A 107 8.56 30.34 15.51
C PRO A 107 8.72 31.66 16.28
N PRO A 108 9.02 31.64 17.58
CA PRO A 108 9.35 32.84 18.33
C PRO A 108 10.66 33.46 17.80
N SER A 109 10.84 34.76 18.03
CA SER A 109 12.06 35.47 17.64
C SER A 109 13.31 34.79 18.19
N GLY A 110 14.30 34.56 17.32
CA GLY A 110 15.57 33.90 17.68
C GLY A 110 15.54 32.38 17.64
N ALA A 111 14.40 31.76 17.29
CA ALA A 111 14.30 30.33 17.02
C ALA A 111 14.12 30.04 15.53
N VAL A 112 14.68 28.91 15.09
CA VAL A 112 14.39 28.30 13.79
C VAL A 112 13.32 27.24 14.00
N GLY A 113 12.22 27.32 13.27
CA GLY A 113 11.14 26.34 13.38
C GLY A 113 11.15 25.33 12.25
N THR A 114 10.79 24.09 12.55
CA THR A 114 10.51 23.04 11.57
C THR A 114 9.31 22.20 12.00
N GLN A 115 8.70 21.52 11.03
CA GLN A 115 7.68 20.51 11.30
C GLN A 115 8.07 19.15 10.72
N TYR A 116 7.46 18.11 11.27
CA TYR A 116 7.50 16.78 10.69
C TYR A 116 6.12 16.11 10.79
N PHE A 117 5.86 15.19 9.87
CA PHE A 117 4.69 14.32 9.90
C PHE A 117 5.07 12.91 9.49
N PHE A 118 4.63 11.91 10.25
CA PHE A 118 4.83 10.53 9.87
C PHE A 118 3.67 9.61 10.26
N ILE A 119 3.53 8.53 9.50
CA ILE A 119 2.54 7.46 9.70
C ILE A 119 3.26 6.11 9.77
N TYR A 120 2.85 5.26 10.70
CA TYR A 120 3.40 3.92 10.91
C TYR A 120 2.29 2.90 11.23
N PRO A 121 2.33 1.67 10.69
CA PRO A 121 1.43 0.60 11.11
C PRO A 121 1.66 0.28 12.59
N THR A 122 0.60 0.09 13.36
CA THR A 122 0.74 -0.21 14.79
C THR A 122 1.31 -1.61 15.05
N SER A 123 1.26 -2.49 14.06
CA SER A 123 1.78 -3.86 14.12
C SER A 123 3.30 -3.92 14.04
N THR A 124 3.92 -3.08 13.22
CA THR A 124 5.37 -3.10 12.97
C THR A 124 6.11 -1.93 13.59
N GLY A 125 5.43 -0.79 13.78
CA GLY A 125 6.07 0.47 14.20
C GLY A 125 6.94 1.13 13.13
N GLN A 126 7.12 0.50 11.96
CA GLN A 126 7.97 1.01 10.88
C GLN A 126 7.24 2.09 10.08
N THR A 127 7.85 3.26 9.94
CA THR A 127 7.26 4.38 9.20
C THR A 127 7.04 4.02 7.72
N VAL A 128 5.83 4.28 7.22
CA VAL A 128 5.43 4.08 5.80
C VAL A 128 5.22 5.39 5.05
N PHE A 129 5.04 6.48 5.77
CA PHE A 129 5.00 7.84 5.23
C PHE A 129 5.78 8.75 6.17
N TYR A 130 6.76 9.46 5.63
CA TYR A 130 7.67 10.31 6.41
C TYR A 130 7.91 11.62 5.67
N GLN A 131 7.67 12.73 6.36
CA GLN A 131 7.97 14.07 5.90
C GLN A 131 8.59 14.83 7.08
N ASP A 132 9.72 15.48 6.85
CA ASP A 132 10.52 16.11 7.88
C ASP A 132 11.11 17.42 7.35
N SER A 133 11.58 18.28 8.25
CA SER A 133 12.12 19.60 7.92
C SER A 133 11.15 20.46 7.10
N LEU A 134 9.84 20.29 7.33
CA LEU A 134 8.81 21.09 6.69
C LEU A 134 8.85 22.52 7.23
N ALA A 135 8.58 23.50 6.37
CA ALA A 135 8.54 24.90 6.76
C ALA A 135 7.41 25.15 7.79
N PRO A 136 7.59 26.05 8.77
CA PRO A 136 6.61 26.32 9.83
C PRO A 136 5.21 26.72 9.36
N GLU A 137 5.09 27.30 8.17
CA GLU A 137 3.84 27.69 7.53
C GLU A 137 3.14 26.56 6.75
N THR A 138 3.74 25.38 6.67
CA THR A 138 3.13 24.21 6.01
C THR A 138 1.86 23.82 6.73
N THR A 139 0.75 23.73 5.99
CA THR A 139 -0.57 23.40 6.53
C THR A 139 -1.24 22.22 5.83
N SER A 140 -0.59 21.67 4.80
CA SER A 140 -1.13 20.56 4.01
C SER A 140 -0.02 19.72 3.41
N LEU A 141 -0.23 18.40 3.36
CA LEU A 141 0.54 17.46 2.55
C LEU A 141 -0.39 16.48 1.86
N VAL A 142 0.01 16.03 0.67
CA VAL A 142 -0.67 14.94 -0.03
C VAL A 142 -0.07 13.63 0.45
N LEU A 143 -0.90 12.78 1.03
CA LEU A 143 -0.63 11.35 1.19
C LEU A 143 -0.93 10.69 -0.16
N PRO A 144 0.07 10.14 -0.87
CA PRO A 144 -0.17 9.49 -2.16
C PRO A 144 -1.09 8.27 -2.04
N ALA A 145 -1.81 7.98 -3.12
CA ALA A 145 -2.55 6.73 -3.26
C ALA A 145 -1.62 5.52 -3.01
N ASP A 146 -2.18 4.44 -2.50
CA ASP A 146 -1.52 3.15 -2.26
C ASP A 146 -0.34 3.21 -1.26
N THR A 147 -0.16 4.33 -0.55
CA THR A 147 0.86 4.45 0.52
C THR A 147 0.49 3.61 1.74
N LEU A 148 -0.80 3.48 2.04
CA LEU A 148 -1.32 2.75 3.18
C LEU A 148 -1.97 1.45 2.73
N ALA A 149 -1.92 0.42 3.57
CA ALA A 149 -2.62 -0.84 3.31
C ALA A 149 -4.11 -0.73 3.72
N PRO A 150 -5.02 -1.47 3.05
CA PRO A 150 -6.42 -1.55 3.45
C PRO A 150 -6.58 -2.29 4.78
N ASN A 151 -7.69 -2.03 5.49
CA ASN A 151 -8.06 -2.67 6.76
C ASN A 151 -6.94 -2.66 7.81
N THR A 152 -6.11 -1.62 7.84
CA THR A 152 -4.88 -1.59 8.64
C THR A 152 -4.92 -0.49 9.69
N ASN A 153 -4.48 -0.83 10.91
CA ASN A 153 -4.37 0.12 12.02
C ASN A 153 -3.05 0.88 11.93
N TYR A 154 -3.15 2.21 11.98
CA TYR A 154 -2.04 3.13 11.89
C TYR A 154 -1.97 4.05 13.10
N GLY A 155 -0.74 4.42 13.47
CA GLY A 155 -0.45 5.59 14.28
C GLY A 155 0.11 6.71 13.39
N PHE A 156 -0.12 7.96 13.78
CA PHE A 156 0.57 9.11 13.20
C PHE A 156 1.20 9.98 14.28
N ARG A 157 2.21 10.76 13.91
CA ARG A 157 2.68 11.92 14.68
C ARG A 157 2.84 13.13 13.77
N LEU A 158 2.37 14.26 14.26
CA LEU A 158 2.61 15.61 13.74
C LEU A 158 3.38 16.37 14.82
N GLY A 159 4.59 16.86 14.52
CA GLY A 159 5.41 17.57 15.49
C GLY A 159 5.90 18.92 14.98
N TYR A 160 5.97 19.89 15.89
CA TYR A 160 6.60 21.19 15.71
C TYR A 160 7.82 21.27 16.61
N ILE A 161 8.92 21.75 16.03
CA ILE A 161 10.19 21.90 16.70
C ILE A 161 10.60 23.37 16.58
N ASN A 162 10.95 23.97 17.70
CA ASN A 162 11.74 25.20 17.72
C ASN A 162 13.17 24.86 18.13
N GLU A 163 14.11 25.35 17.36
CA GLU A 163 15.54 25.16 17.52
C GLU A 163 16.20 26.50 17.85
N VAL A 164 17.11 26.51 18.83
CA VAL A 164 18.01 27.64 19.08
C VAL A 164 19.43 27.13 19.09
N GLU A 165 20.24 27.65 18.18
CA GLU A 165 21.69 27.48 18.23
C GLU A 165 22.27 28.26 19.40
N THR A 166 23.18 27.62 20.12
CA THR A 166 23.85 28.11 21.31
C THR A 166 25.32 27.75 21.21
N ASP A 167 26.20 28.67 21.59
CA ASP A 167 27.60 28.32 21.80
C ASP A 167 27.68 27.34 22.97
N THR A 168 28.14 26.12 22.72
CA THR A 168 28.24 25.09 23.77
C THR A 168 29.48 25.22 24.62
N GLY A 169 30.46 26.05 24.23
CA GLY A 169 31.77 26.09 24.87
C GLY A 169 32.64 24.86 24.59
N PHE A 170 32.22 23.95 23.68
CA PHE A 170 33.04 22.83 23.19
C PHE A 170 33.78 23.23 21.90
N ASP A 171 34.63 24.26 22.01
CA ASP A 171 35.49 24.76 20.94
C ASP A 171 34.71 25.05 19.63
N THR A 172 34.89 24.27 18.55
CA THR A 172 34.19 24.47 17.26
C THR A 172 32.81 23.79 17.18
N ALA A 173 32.30 23.19 18.26
CA ALA A 173 31.01 22.49 18.24
C ALA A 173 29.82 23.44 18.45
N ASN A 174 28.78 23.24 17.64
CA ASN A 174 27.51 23.94 17.83
C ASN A 174 26.63 23.22 18.84
N GLY A 175 26.15 23.98 19.81
CA GLY A 175 25.12 23.56 20.73
C GLY A 175 23.74 23.87 20.22
N VAL A 176 22.80 22.98 20.49
CA VAL A 176 21.42 23.21 20.09
C VAL A 176 20.48 22.90 21.23
N THR A 177 19.53 23.81 21.47
CA THR A 177 18.40 23.57 22.36
C THR A 177 17.13 23.39 21.53
N TYR A 178 16.47 22.24 21.71
CA TYR A 178 15.22 21.89 21.05
C TYR A 178 14.03 22.05 21.98
N PHE A 179 12.96 22.65 21.47
CA PHE A 179 11.64 22.67 22.10
C PHE A 179 10.65 22.00 21.18
N HIS A 180 10.15 20.85 21.62
CA HIS A 180 9.36 19.96 20.79
C HIS A 180 7.95 19.82 21.35
N ARG A 181 6.94 19.96 20.49
CA ARG A 181 5.57 19.51 20.78
C ARG A 181 5.05 18.67 19.63
N PHE A 182 4.35 17.60 19.96
CA PHE A 182 3.70 16.78 18.97
C PHE A 182 2.29 16.38 19.37
N THR A 183 1.53 16.03 18.36
CA THR A 183 0.19 15.44 18.43
C THR A 183 0.28 14.10 17.72
N GLY A 184 -0.24 13.07 18.38
CA GLY A 184 -0.33 11.74 17.81
C GLY A 184 -1.72 11.16 17.98
N GLY A 185 -2.08 10.26 17.08
CA GLY A 185 -3.36 9.58 17.10
C GLY A 185 -3.31 8.27 16.36
N PHE A 186 -4.41 7.53 16.47
CA PHE A 186 -4.60 6.24 15.80
C PHE A 186 -5.81 6.30 14.87
N PHE A 187 -5.74 5.59 13.75
CA PHE A 187 -6.84 5.43 12.80
C PHE A 187 -6.77 4.06 12.14
N THR A 188 -7.87 3.66 11.52
CA THR A 188 -7.96 2.42 10.75
C THR A 188 -8.38 2.78 9.32
N THR A 189 -7.63 2.33 8.32
CA THR A 189 -8.04 2.49 6.92
C THR A 189 -9.27 1.64 6.61
N GLY A 190 -10.03 2.04 5.60
CA GLY A 190 -11.16 1.27 5.09
C GLY A 190 -10.70 -0.02 4.43
N GLY A 191 -11.65 -0.91 4.17
CA GLY A 191 -11.39 -2.10 3.36
C GLY A 191 -11.03 -1.75 1.92
N SER A 192 -10.36 -2.68 1.25
CA SER A 192 -10.17 -2.57 -0.18
C SER A 192 -11.54 -2.61 -0.86
N ILE A 193 -11.81 -1.63 -1.71
CA ILE A 193 -13.04 -1.61 -2.51
C ILE A 193 -12.82 -2.56 -3.70
N PRO A 194 -13.67 -3.58 -3.90
CA PRO A 194 -13.56 -4.42 -5.09
C PRO A 194 -13.62 -3.61 -6.38
N GLY A 195 -12.75 -3.94 -7.34
CA GLY A 195 -12.63 -3.28 -8.63
C GLY A 195 -11.67 -2.12 -8.72
N THR A 196 -11.15 -1.59 -7.61
CA THR A 196 -10.30 -0.38 -7.65
C THR A 196 -8.81 -0.69 -7.78
N THR A 197 -8.37 -1.93 -7.55
CA THR A 197 -6.98 -2.36 -7.72
C THR A 197 -6.91 -3.72 -8.40
N PRO A 198 -5.80 -4.06 -9.10
CA PRO A 198 -5.64 -5.38 -9.70
C PRO A 198 -5.72 -6.53 -8.70
N GLY A 199 -5.20 -6.33 -7.49
CA GLY A 199 -5.21 -7.35 -6.43
C GLY A 199 -6.54 -7.53 -5.70
N ASN A 200 -7.57 -6.73 -6.06
CA ASN A 200 -8.92 -6.84 -5.52
C ASN A 200 -9.95 -6.50 -6.61
N PRO A 201 -10.05 -7.31 -7.68
CA PRO A 201 -10.94 -7.05 -8.80
C PRO A 201 -12.42 -7.23 -8.40
N LEU A 202 -13.33 -6.75 -9.25
CA LEU A 202 -14.73 -7.15 -9.17
C LEU A 202 -14.85 -8.60 -9.59
N LEU A 203 -15.62 -9.37 -8.80
CA LEU A 203 -15.99 -10.74 -9.11
C LEU A 203 -17.40 -10.76 -9.71
N PRO A 204 -17.65 -11.66 -10.68
CA PRO A 204 -18.93 -11.71 -11.36
C PRO A 204 -20.02 -12.27 -10.45
N THR A 205 -21.27 -11.86 -10.71
CA THR A 205 -22.41 -12.47 -10.01
C THR A 205 -22.67 -13.88 -10.56
N PRO A 206 -22.61 -14.94 -9.74
CA PRO A 206 -22.84 -16.30 -10.22
C PRO A 206 -24.28 -16.45 -10.73
N ASN A 207 -24.44 -16.94 -11.97
CA ASN A 207 -25.74 -17.29 -12.53
C ASN A 207 -25.80 -18.80 -12.85
N PRO A 208 -26.53 -19.62 -12.06
CA PRO A 208 -26.62 -21.06 -12.29
C PRO A 208 -27.23 -21.47 -13.65
N GLY A 209 -27.90 -20.55 -14.36
CA GLY A 209 -28.58 -20.82 -15.63
C GLY A 209 -27.88 -20.30 -16.89
N ASN A 210 -26.77 -19.57 -16.77
CA ASN A 210 -26.02 -19.01 -17.90
C ASN A 210 -24.52 -18.92 -17.54
N PRO A 211 -23.59 -19.57 -18.29
CA PRO A 211 -22.15 -19.57 -17.98
C PRO A 211 -21.45 -18.22 -18.23
N GLY A 212 -22.16 -17.16 -18.61
CA GLY A 212 -21.60 -15.83 -18.81
C GLY A 212 -21.42 -15.06 -17.50
N PHE A 213 -20.29 -14.37 -17.35
CA PHE A 213 -19.99 -13.54 -16.20
C PHE A 213 -20.61 -12.15 -16.38
N THR A 214 -21.42 -11.72 -15.41
CA THR A 214 -22.10 -10.42 -15.45
C THR A 214 -21.68 -9.55 -14.28
N PHE A 215 -21.45 -8.28 -14.56
CA PHE A 215 -21.12 -7.24 -13.60
C PHE A 215 -22.16 -6.12 -13.71
N PRO A 216 -23.30 -6.26 -13.02
CA PRO A 216 -24.37 -5.27 -13.11
C PRO A 216 -24.07 -4.04 -12.25
N GLY A 217 -24.46 -2.87 -12.73
CA GLY A 217 -24.56 -1.68 -11.90
C GLY A 217 -23.22 -1.08 -11.46
N VAL A 218 -22.14 -1.27 -12.21
CA VAL A 218 -20.80 -0.82 -11.83
C VAL A 218 -20.67 0.70 -12.01
N PRO A 219 -20.39 1.48 -10.94
CA PRO A 219 -20.18 2.92 -11.06
C PRO A 219 -18.81 3.22 -11.70
N VAL A 220 -18.80 4.08 -12.72
CA VAL A 220 -17.59 4.41 -13.49
C VAL A 220 -17.39 5.91 -13.63
N VAL A 221 -16.13 6.33 -13.71
CA VAL A 221 -15.69 7.71 -13.97
C VAL A 221 -14.64 7.68 -15.08
N PRO A 222 -14.64 8.63 -16.04
CA PRO A 222 -13.68 8.63 -17.13
C PRO A 222 -12.23 8.64 -16.63
N GLY A 223 -11.39 7.83 -17.28
CA GLY A 223 -9.96 7.73 -16.96
C GLY A 223 -9.61 6.93 -15.70
N GLN A 224 -10.60 6.44 -14.94
CA GLN A 224 -10.35 5.55 -13.81
C GLN A 224 -10.57 4.09 -14.24
N PRO A 225 -9.53 3.23 -14.19
CA PRO A 225 -9.68 1.82 -14.53
C PRO A 225 -10.47 1.10 -13.44
N ILE A 226 -11.41 0.25 -13.87
CA ILE A 226 -12.06 -0.74 -13.02
C ILE A 226 -11.52 -2.11 -13.41
N PHE A 227 -11.08 -2.88 -12.41
CA PHE A 227 -10.50 -4.21 -12.59
C PHE A 227 -11.58 -5.29 -12.46
N PHE A 228 -11.70 -6.12 -13.50
CA PHE A 228 -12.63 -7.25 -13.58
C PHE A 228 -11.85 -8.55 -13.64
N ASP A 229 -12.37 -9.61 -13.02
CA ASP A 229 -11.77 -10.95 -13.06
C ASP A 229 -12.84 -12.05 -13.29
N PRO A 230 -12.75 -12.85 -14.36
CA PRO A 230 -13.62 -14.00 -14.65
C PRO A 230 -12.96 -15.34 -14.29
N ASP A 231 -13.71 -16.45 -14.38
CA ASP A 231 -13.06 -17.77 -14.43
C ASP A 231 -12.46 -18.07 -15.82
N VAL A 232 -11.59 -19.07 -15.84
CA VAL A 232 -10.57 -19.40 -16.85
C VAL A 232 -11.02 -19.67 -18.28
N ALA A 233 -10.23 -19.16 -19.22
CA ALA A 233 -10.38 -19.32 -20.66
C ALA A 233 -9.06 -19.09 -21.43
N VAL A 234 -9.01 -19.45 -22.72
CA VAL A 234 -7.89 -19.07 -23.61
C VAL A 234 -8.12 -17.70 -24.30
N GLY A 235 -9.15 -16.99 -23.86
CA GLY A 235 -9.55 -15.67 -24.32
C GLY A 235 -10.89 -15.25 -23.73
N TYR A 236 -11.25 -13.98 -23.86
CA TYR A 236 -12.48 -13.43 -23.29
C TYR A 236 -13.16 -12.47 -24.25
N ASP A 237 -14.47 -12.63 -24.41
CA ASP A 237 -15.33 -11.65 -25.08
C ASP A 237 -15.91 -10.69 -24.04
N TYR A 238 -15.61 -9.39 -24.18
CA TYR A 238 -16.15 -8.34 -23.32
C TYR A 238 -17.27 -7.62 -24.06
N SER A 239 -18.36 -7.31 -23.35
CA SER A 239 -19.43 -6.48 -23.89
C SER A 239 -20.01 -5.57 -22.82
N VAL A 240 -20.31 -4.33 -23.19
CA VAL A 240 -21.21 -3.45 -22.45
C VAL A 240 -22.63 -3.81 -22.85
N THR A 241 -23.48 -4.17 -21.88
CA THR A 241 -24.91 -4.44 -22.09
C THR A 241 -25.80 -3.28 -21.68
N GLY A 242 -25.24 -2.26 -21.00
CA GLY A 242 -25.90 -1.01 -20.67
C GLY A 242 -24.90 0.01 -20.11
N GLY A 243 -25.07 1.30 -20.41
CA GLY A 243 -24.21 2.38 -19.88
C GLY A 243 -23.08 2.85 -20.81
N PRO A 244 -22.04 3.52 -20.24
CA PRO A 244 -20.88 4.04 -20.99
C PRO A 244 -20.08 2.98 -21.75
N LEU A 245 -19.47 3.34 -22.88
CA LEU A 245 -18.66 2.44 -23.73
C LEU A 245 -17.22 2.33 -23.23
N PHE A 246 -16.50 1.28 -23.66
CA PHE A 246 -15.09 1.09 -23.33
C PHE A 246 -14.20 2.14 -24.02
N ALA A 247 -13.26 2.69 -23.26
CA ALA A 247 -12.31 3.72 -23.69
C ALA A 247 -10.84 3.25 -23.67
N SER A 248 -10.47 2.33 -22.78
CA SER A 248 -9.15 1.70 -22.80
C SER A 248 -9.20 0.32 -22.12
N VAL A 249 -8.20 -0.50 -22.41
CA VAL A 249 -8.01 -1.82 -21.82
C VAL A 249 -6.56 -1.98 -21.35
N LEU A 250 -6.36 -2.63 -20.21
CA LEU A 250 -5.05 -2.91 -19.60
C LEU A 250 -5.05 -4.30 -18.96
N ILE A 251 -4.05 -5.11 -19.29
CA ILE A 251 -3.68 -6.28 -18.49
C ILE A 251 -2.49 -5.85 -17.62
N PRO A 252 -2.60 -5.80 -16.28
CA PRO A 252 -1.60 -5.12 -15.45
C PRO A 252 -0.20 -5.75 -15.47
N ASN A 253 -0.13 -7.08 -15.51
CA ASN A 253 1.11 -7.85 -15.41
C ASN A 253 1.06 -9.05 -16.36
N ALA A 254 2.22 -9.62 -16.66
CA ALA A 254 2.28 -10.94 -17.28
C ALA A 254 1.54 -11.98 -16.41
N LEU A 255 0.97 -12.99 -17.05
CA LEU A 255 0.35 -14.11 -16.38
C LEU A 255 1.40 -14.96 -15.64
N PRO A 256 0.99 -15.81 -14.67
CA PRO A 256 1.91 -16.46 -13.75
C PRO A 256 3.05 -17.26 -14.39
N ASN A 257 2.85 -17.85 -15.57
CA ASN A 257 3.88 -18.63 -16.29
C ASN A 257 4.62 -17.81 -17.36
N GLY A 258 4.40 -16.51 -17.42
CA GLY A 258 5.20 -15.55 -18.18
C GLY A 258 4.58 -15.07 -19.48
N ASP A 259 3.35 -15.47 -19.80
CA ASP A 259 2.63 -14.93 -20.95
C ASP A 259 2.31 -13.44 -20.74
N SER A 260 2.79 -12.63 -21.67
CA SER A 260 2.67 -11.18 -21.65
C SER A 260 2.21 -10.62 -23.00
N ASN A 261 1.90 -11.47 -23.98
CA ASN A 261 1.58 -11.08 -25.34
C ASN A 261 0.21 -11.63 -25.70
N PHE A 262 -0.74 -10.74 -25.97
CA PHE A 262 -2.10 -11.09 -26.31
C PHE A 262 -2.50 -10.45 -27.63
N ILE A 263 -3.66 -10.86 -28.14
CA ILE A 263 -4.30 -10.22 -29.29
C ILE A 263 -5.56 -9.51 -28.80
N LEU A 264 -5.67 -8.22 -29.13
CA LEU A 264 -6.90 -7.45 -28.96
C LEU A 264 -7.64 -7.41 -30.31
N GLU A 265 -8.80 -8.07 -30.36
CA GLU A 265 -9.67 -8.10 -31.54
C GLU A 265 -10.76 -7.04 -31.38
N LEU A 266 -10.78 -6.06 -32.30
CA LEU A 266 -11.74 -4.97 -32.33
C LEU A 266 -12.71 -5.16 -33.51
N PRO A 267 -13.99 -5.47 -33.26
CA PRO A 267 -14.95 -5.76 -34.32
C PRO A 267 -15.10 -4.61 -35.32
N GLY A 268 -14.85 -4.91 -36.60
CA GLY A 268 -14.88 -3.94 -37.69
C GLY A 268 -13.58 -3.14 -37.88
N PHE A 269 -12.57 -3.31 -37.01
CA PHE A 269 -11.30 -2.58 -37.06
C PHE A 269 -10.07 -3.49 -37.18
N GLY A 270 -10.20 -4.77 -36.81
CA GLY A 270 -9.14 -5.78 -36.96
C GLY A 270 -8.46 -6.13 -35.64
N ASN A 271 -7.28 -6.74 -35.74
CA ASN A 271 -6.55 -7.31 -34.62
C ASN A 271 -5.29 -6.50 -34.32
N PHE A 272 -5.03 -6.27 -33.04
CA PHE A 272 -3.91 -5.48 -32.55
C PHE A 272 -3.07 -6.31 -31.57
N SER A 273 -1.75 -6.15 -31.62
CA SER A 273 -0.89 -6.71 -30.58
C SER A 273 -1.13 -5.97 -29.27
N PHE A 274 -1.29 -6.71 -28.18
CA PHE A 274 -1.62 -6.18 -26.87
C PHE A 274 -0.69 -6.77 -25.82
N LEU A 275 0.10 -5.90 -25.17
CA LEU A 275 1.14 -6.31 -24.23
C LEU A 275 0.69 -6.05 -22.79
N ALA A 276 0.97 -7.00 -21.90
CA ALA A 276 0.82 -6.77 -20.47
C ALA A 276 1.63 -5.55 -20.00
N GLY A 277 1.11 -4.83 -19.02
CA GLY A 277 1.70 -3.62 -18.45
C GLY A 277 1.52 -2.36 -19.31
N THR A 278 0.95 -2.47 -20.51
CA THR A 278 0.70 -1.33 -21.40
C THR A 278 -0.80 -1.15 -21.63
N SER A 279 -1.33 0.04 -21.34
CA SER A 279 -2.73 0.36 -21.64
C SER A 279 -2.90 0.60 -23.14
N PHE A 280 -3.92 0.00 -23.73
CA PHE A 280 -4.32 0.22 -25.11
C PHE A 280 -5.45 1.26 -25.17
N ASP A 281 -5.21 2.38 -25.85
CA ASP A 281 -6.18 3.44 -26.06
C ASP A 281 -7.17 3.08 -27.19
N LEU A 282 -8.40 2.76 -26.82
CA LEU A 282 -9.46 2.42 -27.77
C LEU A 282 -10.01 3.66 -28.48
N LEU A 283 -9.94 4.84 -27.85
CA LEU A 283 -10.45 6.08 -28.42
C LEU A 283 -9.58 6.59 -29.57
N GLY A 284 -8.29 6.22 -29.57
CA GLY A 284 -7.38 6.41 -30.71
C GLY A 284 -7.79 5.63 -31.96
N VAL A 285 -8.51 4.51 -31.81
CA VAL A 285 -9.03 3.69 -32.93
C VAL A 285 -10.45 4.10 -33.32
N ASN A 286 -11.34 4.22 -32.32
CA ASN A 286 -12.71 4.72 -32.51
C ASN A 286 -13.00 5.79 -31.46
N PRO A 287 -13.12 7.08 -31.85
CA PRO A 287 -13.38 8.17 -30.91
C PRO A 287 -14.67 8.05 -30.10
N LEU A 288 -15.61 7.19 -30.53
CA LEU A 288 -16.85 6.92 -29.82
C LEU A 288 -16.72 5.81 -28.76
N GLY A 289 -15.60 5.08 -28.72
CA GLY A 289 -15.40 3.90 -27.87
C GLY A 289 -15.99 2.62 -28.47
N PHE A 290 -15.86 1.52 -27.73
CA PHE A 290 -16.31 0.20 -28.15
C PHE A 290 -17.37 -0.37 -27.20
N SER A 291 -18.41 -0.99 -27.75
CA SER A 291 -19.39 -1.75 -26.96
C SER A 291 -18.96 -3.18 -26.71
N ASN A 292 -18.04 -3.72 -27.51
CA ASN A 292 -17.46 -5.04 -27.31
C ASN A 292 -16.06 -5.12 -27.93
N PHE A 293 -15.25 -6.04 -27.40
CA PHE A 293 -13.95 -6.44 -27.92
C PHE A 293 -13.62 -7.84 -27.40
N ARG A 294 -12.60 -8.47 -27.98
CA ARG A 294 -12.08 -9.75 -27.49
C ARG A 294 -10.60 -9.68 -27.19
N ILE A 295 -10.19 -10.32 -26.09
CA ILE A 295 -8.79 -10.64 -25.83
C ILE A 295 -8.59 -12.13 -26.13
N SER A 296 -7.58 -12.46 -26.92
CA SER A 296 -7.25 -13.84 -27.29
C SER A 296 -5.75 -14.09 -27.23
N ASP A 297 -5.35 -15.30 -27.59
CA ASP A 297 -3.95 -15.76 -27.60
C ASP A 297 -3.33 -15.95 -26.20
N ILE A 298 -4.17 -16.23 -25.19
CA ILE A 298 -3.67 -16.64 -23.87
C ILE A 298 -3.01 -18.02 -24.02
N ASP A 299 -1.74 -18.13 -23.63
CA ASP A 299 -1.00 -19.39 -23.70
C ASP A 299 -1.65 -20.45 -22.81
N ILE A 300 -1.91 -21.63 -23.39
CA ILE A 300 -2.46 -22.80 -22.66
C ILE A 300 -1.50 -23.23 -21.54
N ALA A 301 -0.19 -22.99 -21.70
CA ALA A 301 0.82 -23.26 -20.69
C ALA A 301 0.64 -22.42 -19.42
N GLU A 302 -0.15 -21.35 -19.44
CA GLU A 302 -0.51 -20.59 -18.25
C GLU A 302 -1.31 -21.43 -17.25
N MET A 303 -2.04 -22.45 -17.73
CA MET A 303 -2.82 -23.36 -16.88
C MET A 303 -3.61 -22.59 -15.81
N LEU A 304 -4.23 -21.48 -16.20
CA LEU A 304 -4.96 -20.62 -15.29
C LEU A 304 -5.96 -21.48 -14.49
N ASP A 305 -6.05 -21.26 -13.18
CA ASP A 305 -6.94 -22.03 -12.29
C ASP A 305 -8.37 -21.49 -12.39
N PRO A 306 -9.35 -22.27 -12.88
CA PRO A 306 -10.74 -21.85 -13.05
C PRO A 306 -11.45 -21.45 -11.75
N THR A 307 -10.84 -21.72 -10.60
CA THR A 307 -11.37 -21.37 -9.29
C THR A 307 -10.61 -20.24 -8.63
N ASN A 308 -9.58 -19.69 -9.29
CA ASN A 308 -8.81 -18.57 -8.81
C ASN A 308 -9.41 -17.24 -9.33
N PRO A 309 -10.02 -16.43 -8.45
CA PRO A 309 -10.66 -15.16 -8.81
C PRO A 309 -9.68 -14.01 -9.09
N THR A 310 -8.39 -14.32 -9.27
CA THR A 310 -7.32 -13.38 -9.62
C THR A 310 -6.52 -13.85 -10.85
N ALA A 311 -7.07 -14.81 -11.60
CA ALA A 311 -6.34 -15.51 -12.66
C ALA A 311 -6.16 -14.67 -13.93
N PHE A 312 -7.10 -13.76 -14.24
CA PHE A 312 -7.03 -12.92 -15.43
C PHE A 312 -7.63 -11.52 -15.20
N VAL A 313 -6.91 -10.72 -14.43
CA VAL A 313 -7.33 -9.36 -14.08
C VAL A 313 -7.22 -8.41 -15.28
N THR A 314 -8.33 -7.77 -15.65
CA THR A 314 -8.37 -6.78 -16.75
C THR A 314 -8.87 -5.44 -16.24
N GLY A 315 -8.08 -4.38 -16.43
CA GLY A 315 -8.46 -3.00 -16.16
C GLY A 315 -9.15 -2.35 -17.36
N LEU A 316 -10.37 -1.84 -17.17
CA LEU A 316 -11.18 -1.19 -18.20
C LEU A 316 -11.53 0.24 -17.79
N THR A 317 -11.35 1.20 -18.70
CA THR A 317 -11.86 2.57 -18.51
C THR A 317 -13.04 2.84 -19.44
N PHE A 318 -13.86 3.84 -19.13
CA PHE A 318 -15.10 4.14 -19.86
C PHE A 318 -15.17 5.57 -20.40
N THR A 319 -15.95 5.77 -21.46
CA THR A 319 -16.06 7.04 -22.20
C THR A 319 -16.65 8.18 -21.36
N THR A 320 -17.58 7.87 -20.45
CA THR A 320 -18.32 8.86 -19.65
C THR A 320 -18.56 8.33 -18.23
N ALA A 321 -18.85 9.24 -17.30
CA ALA A 321 -19.26 8.85 -15.96
C ALA A 321 -20.67 8.25 -15.98
N GLY A 322 -20.96 7.34 -15.06
CA GLY A 322 -22.29 6.74 -14.93
C GLY A 322 -22.24 5.35 -14.31
N THR A 323 -23.23 4.54 -14.67
CA THR A 323 -23.32 3.14 -14.27
C THR A 323 -23.26 2.28 -15.52
N VAL A 324 -22.44 1.23 -15.51
CA VAL A 324 -22.27 0.30 -16.61
C VAL A 324 -22.61 -1.13 -16.20
N ASP A 325 -23.20 -1.86 -17.14
CA ASP A 325 -23.37 -3.31 -17.07
C ASP A 325 -22.39 -3.95 -18.05
N VAL A 326 -21.49 -4.79 -17.55
CA VAL A 326 -20.48 -5.48 -18.36
C VAL A 326 -20.71 -6.98 -18.31
N THR A 327 -20.55 -7.64 -19.45
CA THR A 327 -20.44 -9.08 -19.55
C THR A 327 -19.04 -9.47 -20.00
N GLN A 328 -18.54 -10.56 -19.46
CA GLN A 328 -17.27 -11.17 -19.84
C GLN A 328 -17.52 -12.66 -20.07
N ASN A 329 -17.34 -13.14 -21.30
CA ASN A 329 -17.63 -14.53 -21.63
C ASN A 329 -16.32 -15.27 -21.94
N PRO A 330 -16.05 -16.42 -21.30
CA PRO A 330 -14.84 -17.19 -21.54
C PRO A 330 -14.87 -17.84 -22.93
N VAL A 331 -13.75 -17.74 -23.66
CA VAL A 331 -13.49 -18.52 -24.86
C VAL A 331 -12.69 -19.76 -24.48
N VAL A 332 -13.35 -20.91 -24.49
CA VAL A 332 -12.72 -22.20 -24.16
C VAL A 332 -12.14 -22.88 -25.41
N GLN A 333 -10.93 -23.41 -25.31
CA GLN A 333 -10.36 -24.28 -26.33
C GLN A 333 -10.51 -25.74 -25.90
N ASN A 334 -11.33 -26.49 -26.64
CA ASN A 334 -11.41 -27.93 -26.46
C ASN A 334 -10.11 -28.57 -26.98
N ILE A 335 -9.20 -28.91 -26.08
CA ILE A 335 -8.14 -29.88 -26.40
C ILE A 335 -8.84 -31.23 -26.57
N ALA A 336 -8.90 -31.71 -27.81
CA ALA A 336 -9.38 -33.06 -28.09
C ALA A 336 -8.61 -34.02 -27.18
N SER A 337 -9.32 -34.77 -26.33
CA SER A 337 -8.71 -35.83 -25.56
C SER A 337 -8.01 -36.76 -26.54
N THR A 338 -6.68 -36.89 -26.41
CA THR A 338 -5.95 -37.99 -27.02
C THR A 338 -6.70 -39.27 -26.68
N PRO A 339 -7.11 -40.11 -27.66
CA PRO A 339 -7.76 -41.37 -27.33
C PRO A 339 -6.87 -42.11 -26.35
N GLU A 340 -7.45 -42.48 -25.20
CA GLU A 340 -6.83 -43.39 -24.24
C GLU A 340 -6.07 -44.49 -25.02
N PRO A 341 -4.77 -44.73 -24.74
CA PRO A 341 -4.04 -45.75 -25.47
C PRO A 341 -4.79 -47.06 -25.30
N SER A 342 -5.22 -47.61 -26.43
CA SER A 342 -5.90 -48.89 -26.48
C SER A 342 -5.00 -49.87 -25.73
N SER A 343 -5.53 -50.47 -24.66
CA SER A 343 -4.86 -51.52 -23.91
C SER A 343 -4.59 -52.69 -24.85
N LEU A 344 -3.41 -52.68 -25.47
CA LEU A 344 -2.85 -53.75 -26.26
C LEU A 344 -2.38 -54.88 -25.32
N PHE A 345 -3.31 -55.46 -24.56
CA PHE A 345 -3.09 -56.74 -23.88
C PHE A 345 -3.78 -57.84 -24.68
N GLY A 346 -3.17 -58.15 -25.82
CA GLY A 346 -3.44 -59.35 -26.58
C GLY A 346 -2.13 -59.96 -27.06
N LEU A 347 -1.84 -61.16 -26.53
CA LEU A 347 -0.96 -62.22 -27.06
C LEU A 347 0.49 -62.29 -26.55
N GLY A 348 0.75 -63.32 -25.73
CA GLY A 348 1.86 -64.24 -26.01
C GLY A 348 2.84 -64.53 -24.87
N LEU A 349 2.54 -65.50 -24.00
CA LEU A 349 3.56 -66.41 -23.48
C LEU A 349 2.94 -67.80 -23.17
N LEU A 350 3.24 -68.72 -24.08
CA LEU A 350 3.00 -70.16 -24.00
C LEU A 350 4.02 -70.84 -23.07
N GLY A 351 3.54 -71.79 -22.25
CA GLY A 351 4.27 -72.97 -21.71
C GLY A 351 5.03 -72.75 -20.38
N LEU A 352 5.09 -73.66 -19.41
CA LEU A 352 4.90 -75.13 -19.38
C LEU A 352 4.64 -75.64 -17.94
N GLY A 353 3.77 -76.67 -17.80
CA GLY A 353 3.84 -77.85 -16.90
C GLY A 353 3.66 -77.64 -15.38
N PHE A 354 2.98 -78.46 -14.58
CA PHE A 354 2.58 -79.87 -14.71
C PHE A 354 1.52 -80.25 -13.62
N MET A 355 0.55 -81.10 -13.99
CA MET A 355 -0.08 -82.24 -13.24
C MET A 355 -0.56 -82.05 -11.77
N MET A 356 -1.67 -82.62 -11.27
CA MET A 356 -2.42 -83.85 -11.61
C MET A 356 -3.73 -83.93 -10.79
N GLY A 357 -4.80 -84.50 -11.39
CA GLY A 357 -5.83 -85.35 -10.75
C GLY A 357 -6.81 -84.71 -9.74
N GLY A 358 -8.13 -84.90 -9.79
CA GLY A 358 -9.00 -85.73 -10.60
C GLY A 358 -10.34 -85.93 -9.86
N LYS A 359 -11.41 -86.18 -10.66
CA LYS A 359 -12.75 -86.72 -10.29
C LYS A 359 -13.71 -85.76 -9.54
N LYS A 360 -14.79 -85.34 -10.22
CA LYS A 360 -16.20 -85.89 -10.19
C LYS A 360 -16.90 -85.58 -8.86
N ARG A 361 -18.15 -85.10 -8.73
CA ARG A 361 -19.38 -85.05 -9.55
C ARG A 361 -20.38 -84.17 -8.75
N SER A 362 -21.19 -83.34 -9.41
CA SER A 362 -22.67 -83.44 -9.52
C SER A 362 -23.54 -82.96 -8.33
N HIS A 363 -24.35 -81.94 -8.65
CA HIS A 363 -25.77 -81.68 -8.31
C HIS A 363 -26.37 -81.86 -6.90
N GLU A 364 -27.08 -80.79 -6.52
CA GLU A 364 -28.43 -80.72 -5.92
C GLU A 364 -28.86 -81.81 -4.92
N GLN A 365 -29.16 -81.36 -3.70
CA GLN A 365 -30.56 -81.18 -3.25
C GLN A 365 -30.66 -79.92 -2.39
#